data_AF-A0A2S1PPN6-F1
#
_entry.id   AF-A0A2S1PPN6-F1
#
_cell.length_a   1.000
_cell.length_b   1.000
_cell.length_c   1.000
_cell.angle_alpha   90.00
_cell.angle_beta   90.00
_cell.angle_gamma   90.00
#
_symmetry.space_group_name_H-M   'P 1'
#
loop_
_entity.id
_entity.type
_entity.pdbx_description
1 polymer ?
#
loop_
_entity_poly.entity_id
_entity_poly.type
_entity_poly.pdbx_seq_one_letter_code
_entity_poly.pdbx_strand_id
1 'polypeptide(L)'
;MTGWELRIWRKSMLWSREKAAREFGVTQRTWHAWENAEQVDVTVWRTTQALSVRDLLPHMQGMRKADIIRRLENELGKRQRMCERGSQPGRMPGYCSSGNSFFSSSPESPVAS
;
A
#
# COMPACT_ATOMS: atom_id res chain seq x y z
N MET A 1 -3.55 2.68 -7.72
CA MET A 1 -4.68 2.21 -6.92
C MET A 1 -5.86 3.09 -7.24
N THR A 2 -7.01 2.52 -7.58
CA THR A 2 -8.26 3.26 -7.86
C THR A 2 -9.01 3.58 -6.57
N GLY A 3 -9.96 4.52 -6.61
CA GLY A 3 -10.81 4.82 -5.46
C GLY A 3 -11.64 3.62 -4.98
N TRP A 4 -12.01 2.74 -5.91
CA TRP A 4 -12.71 1.50 -5.59
C TRP A 4 -11.83 0.52 -4.80
N GLU A 5 -10.56 0.35 -5.19
CA GLU A 5 -9.60 -0.49 -4.45
C GLU A 5 -9.36 0.08 -3.04
N LEU A 6 -9.25 1.41 -2.91
CA LEU A 6 -9.14 2.08 -1.61
C LEU A 6 -10.37 1.79 -0.72
N ARG A 7 -11.56 1.77 -1.31
CA ARG A 7 -12.82 1.44 -0.62
C ARG A 7 -12.83 -0.01 -0.13
N ILE A 8 -12.29 -0.95 -0.91
CA ILE A 8 -12.16 -2.35 -0.50
C ILE A 8 -11.17 -2.49 0.64
N TRP A 9 -9.99 -1.87 0.52
CA TRP A 9 -8.97 -1.89 1.56
C TRP A 9 -9.54 -1.39 2.90
N ARG A 10 -10.26 -0.27 2.90
CA ARG A 10 -10.89 0.25 4.11
C ARG A 10 -11.88 -0.75 4.72
N LYS A 11 -12.68 -1.42 3.89
CA LYS A 11 -13.61 -2.45 4.35
C LYS A 11 -12.89 -3.67 4.91
N SER A 12 -11.77 -4.10 4.32
CA SER A 12 -10.99 -5.22 4.86
C SER A 12 -10.35 -4.92 6.21
N MET A 13 -10.05 -3.64 6.47
CA MET A 13 -9.58 -3.17 7.78
C MET A 13 -10.73 -3.00 8.80
N LEU A 14 -12.00 -3.19 8.39
CA LEU A 14 -13.20 -2.91 9.18
C LEU A 14 -13.29 -1.44 9.64
N TRP A 15 -12.82 -0.50 8.82
CA TRP A 15 -12.80 0.92 9.16
C TRP A 15 -14.02 1.68 8.61
N SER A 16 -14.56 2.58 9.43
CA SER A 16 -15.46 3.63 8.95
C SER A 16 -14.72 4.65 8.10
N ARG A 17 -15.43 5.42 7.27
CA ARG A 17 -14.82 6.52 6.50
C ARG A 17 -14.19 7.57 7.40
N GLU A 18 -14.81 7.84 8.54
CA GLU A 18 -14.30 8.78 9.54
C GLU A 18 -12.99 8.29 10.15
N LYS A 19 -12.92 7.01 10.56
CA LYS A 19 -11.69 6.42 11.07
C LYS A 19 -10.58 6.49 10.03
N ALA A 20 -10.86 6.11 8.78
CA ALA A 20 -9.87 6.18 7.72
C ALA A 20 -9.39 7.61 7.46
N ALA A 21 -10.30 8.58 7.35
CA ALA A 21 -9.92 9.99 7.20
C ALA A 21 -9.01 10.47 8.34
N ARG A 22 -9.33 10.10 9.59
CA ARG A 22 -8.53 10.43 10.77
C ARG A 22 -7.14 9.81 10.73
N GLU A 23 -7.01 8.53 10.39
CA GLU A 23 -5.70 7.85 10.29
C GLU A 23 -4.83 8.43 9.17
N PHE A 24 -5.45 8.97 8.12
CA PHE A 24 -4.74 9.67 7.03
C PHE A 24 -4.50 11.16 7.32
N GLY A 25 -5.03 11.70 8.42
CA GLY A 25 -4.91 13.12 8.74
C GLY A 25 -5.67 14.04 7.78
N VAL A 26 -6.74 13.55 7.17
CA VAL A 26 -7.54 14.30 6.19
C VAL A 26 -9.00 14.45 6.62
N THR A 27 -9.72 15.34 5.95
CA THR A 27 -11.15 15.49 6.19
C THR A 27 -11.95 14.33 5.59
N GLN A 28 -13.14 14.07 6.13
CA GLN A 28 -14.04 13.05 5.59
C GLN A 28 -14.47 13.36 4.14
N ARG A 29 -14.54 14.66 3.77
CA ARG A 29 -14.81 15.10 2.39
C ARG A 29 -13.68 14.71 1.44
N THR A 30 -12.43 14.92 1.84
CA THR A 30 -11.24 14.50 1.09
C THR A 30 -11.23 12.99 0.89
N TRP A 31 -11.51 12.24 1.97
CA TRP A 31 -11.61 10.78 1.90
C TRP A 31 -12.69 10.31 0.91
N HIS A 32 -13.87 10.94 0.96
CA HIS A 32 -14.96 10.64 0.03
C HIS A 32 -14.57 10.92 -1.43
N ALA A 33 -13.84 12.01 -1.70
CA ALA A 33 -13.33 12.29 -3.04
C ALA A 33 -12.37 11.21 -3.52
N TRP A 34 -11.46 10.73 -2.66
CA TRP A 34 -10.53 9.66 -3.00
C TRP A 34 -11.22 8.34 -3.32
N GLU A 35 -12.26 7.94 -2.59
CA GLU A 35 -13.00 6.71 -2.87
C GLU A 35 -13.71 6.72 -4.23
N ASN A 36 -14.02 7.90 -4.77
CA ASN A 36 -14.71 8.05 -6.05
C ASN A 36 -13.75 8.45 -7.20
N ALA A 37 -12.46 8.64 -6.92
CA ALA A 37 -11.48 8.97 -7.94
C ALA A 37 -11.15 7.75 -8.81
N GLU A 38 -10.95 7.98 -10.11
CA GLU A 38 -10.49 6.94 -11.04
C GLU A 38 -9.11 6.42 -10.62
N GLN A 39 -8.22 7.33 -10.23
CA GLN A 39 -6.89 7.02 -9.72
C GLN A 39 -6.61 7.81 -8.44
N VAL A 40 -6.00 7.13 -7.47
CA VAL A 40 -5.57 7.72 -6.20
C VAL A 40 -4.04 7.89 -6.22
N ASP A 41 -3.57 8.95 -5.58
CA ASP A 41 -2.14 9.29 -5.44
C ASP A 41 -1.32 8.14 -4.84
N VAL A 42 -0.07 8.01 -5.30
CA VAL A 42 0.88 6.99 -4.84
C VAL A 42 1.16 7.10 -3.33
N THR A 43 1.09 8.31 -2.77
CA THR A 43 1.27 8.58 -1.35
C THR A 43 0.18 7.90 -0.53
N VAL A 44 -1.09 7.99 -0.96
CA VAL A 44 -2.21 7.32 -0.29
C VAL A 44 -2.00 5.81 -0.30
N TRP A 45 -1.54 5.26 -1.43
CA TRP A 45 -1.17 3.84 -1.52
C TRP A 45 -0.08 3.45 -0.51
N ARG A 46 1.03 4.19 -0.45
CA ARG A 46 2.11 3.89 0.51
C ARG A 46 1.59 3.93 1.96
N THR A 47 0.73 4.91 2.26
CA THR A 47 0.11 5.01 3.59
C THR A 47 -0.83 3.83 3.86
N THR A 48 -1.62 3.34 2.89
CA THR A 48 -2.43 2.13 3.08
C THR A 48 -1.56 0.91 3.43
N GLN A 49 -0.42 0.74 2.76
CA GLN A 49 0.51 -0.36 3.05
C GLN A 49 1.09 -0.23 4.47
N ALA A 50 1.57 0.96 4.84
CA ALA A 50 2.11 1.22 6.16
C ALA A 50 1.08 0.95 7.27
N LEU A 51 -0.17 1.38 7.08
CA LEU A 51 -1.26 1.15 8.02
C LEU A 51 -1.65 -0.33 8.13
N SER A 52 -1.70 -1.06 7.03
CA SER A 52 -1.92 -2.52 7.05
C SER A 52 -0.82 -3.24 7.82
N VAL A 53 0.45 -2.88 7.59
CA VAL A 53 1.58 -3.48 8.32
C VAL A 53 1.49 -3.15 9.81
N ARG A 54 1.17 -1.90 10.16
CA ARG A 54 0.99 -1.46 11.55
C ARG A 54 -0.08 -2.29 12.28
N ASP A 55 -1.18 -2.59 11.61
CA ASP A 55 -2.26 -3.44 12.16
C ASP A 55 -1.82 -4.89 12.36
N LEU A 56 -0.90 -5.40 11.51
CA LEU A 56 -0.34 -6.74 11.67
C LEU A 56 0.70 -6.84 12.79
N LEU A 57 1.40 -5.76 13.17
CA LEU A 57 2.53 -5.80 14.11
C LEU A 57 2.22 -6.54 15.43
N PRO A 58 1.06 -6.33 16.09
CA PRO A 58 0.73 -7.06 17.31
C PRO A 58 0.65 -8.58 17.10
N HIS A 59 0.22 -9.02 15.91
CA HIS A 59 0.15 -10.44 15.55
C HIS A 59 1.52 -11.03 15.18
N MET A 60 2.52 -10.18 14.96
CA MET A 60 3.90 -10.60 14.69
C MET A 60 4.73 -10.81 15.96
N GLN A 61 4.23 -10.36 17.10
CA GLN A 61 4.86 -10.59 18.40
C GLN A 61 4.93 -12.11 18.67
N GLY A 62 6.14 -12.66 18.75
CA GLY A 62 6.37 -14.10 18.99
C GLY A 62 6.51 -14.97 17.74
N MET A 63 6.36 -14.41 16.53
CA MET A 63 6.64 -15.14 15.29
C MET A 63 8.14 -15.27 15.03
N ARG A 64 8.55 -16.35 14.36
CA ARG A 64 9.94 -16.49 13.89
C ARG A 64 10.21 -15.49 12.75
N LYS A 65 11.47 -15.05 12.62
CA LYS A 65 11.90 -14.11 11.58
C LYS A 65 11.44 -14.51 10.17
N ALA A 66 11.54 -15.79 9.81
CA ALA A 66 11.12 -16.28 8.50
C ALA A 66 9.61 -16.12 8.25
N ASP A 67 8.78 -16.35 9.27
CA ASP A 67 7.33 -16.18 9.18
C ASP A 67 6.93 -14.70 9.10
N ILE A 68 7.65 -13.84 9.82
CA ILE A 68 7.48 -12.39 9.73
C ILE A 68 7.80 -11.90 8.32
N ILE A 69 8.94 -12.31 7.76
CA ILE A 69 9.35 -11.94 6.38
C ILE A 69 8.29 -12.41 5.38
N ARG A 70 7.90 -13.69 5.42
CA ARG A 70 6.87 -14.24 4.52
C ARG A 70 5.54 -13.51 4.66
N ARG A 71 5.16 -13.10 5.88
CA ARG A 71 3.92 -12.35 6.11
C ARG A 71 4.00 -10.94 5.54
N LEU A 72 5.11 -10.24 5.73
CA LEU A 72 5.34 -8.91 5.16
C LEU A 72 5.39 -8.95 3.64
N GLU A 73 6.09 -9.91 3.04
CA GLU A 73 6.13 -10.13 1.59
C GLU A 73 4.72 -10.36 1.02
N ASN A 74 3.89 -11.15 1.70
CA ASN A 74 2.51 -11.36 1.29
C ASN A 74 1.65 -10.10 1.36
N GLU A 75 1.85 -9.24 2.36
CA GLU A 75 1.12 -7.98 2.50
C GLU A 75 1.59 -6.94 1.48
N LEU A 76 2.90 -6.80 1.29
CA LEU A 76 3.50 -5.82 0.38
C LEU A 76 3.39 -6.25 -1.09
N GLY A 77 3.37 -7.56 -1.36
CA GLY A 77 3.20 -8.15 -2.69
C GLY A 77 1.77 -8.11 -3.25
N LYS A 78 0.78 -7.65 -2.47
CA LYS A 78 -0.62 -7.49 -2.93
C LYS A 78 -0.79 -6.55 -4.13
N ARG A 79 0.25 -5.76 -4.46
CA ARG A 79 0.29 -4.89 -5.65
C ARG A 79 0.07 -5.67 -6.96
N GLN A 80 0.60 -6.89 -7.07
CA GLN A 80 0.57 -7.66 -8.32
C GLN A 80 -0.82 -8.26 -8.58
N ARG A 81 -1.42 -8.89 -7.55
CA ARG A 81 -2.69 -9.63 -7.69
C ARG A 81 -3.96 -8.77 -7.72
N MET A 82 -3.91 -7.51 -7.28
CA MET A 82 -5.06 -6.59 -7.41
C MET A 82 -5.10 -5.94 -8.80
N CYS A 83 -3.94 -5.60 -9.36
CA CYS A 83 -3.82 -5.07 -10.72
C CYS A 83 -4.18 -6.12 -11.79
N GLU A 84 -3.76 -7.37 -11.60
CA GLU A 84 -4.01 -8.47 -12.55
C GLU A 84 -5.48 -8.89 -12.65
N ARG A 85 -6.26 -8.80 -11.56
CA ARG A 85 -7.69 -9.16 -11.56
C ARG A 85 -8.62 -8.05 -12.05
N GLY A 86 -8.15 -6.81 -12.13
CA GLY A 86 -8.90 -5.68 -12.67
C GLY A 86 -8.77 -5.48 -14.18
N SER A 87 -8.03 -6.35 -14.88
CA SER A 87 -7.60 -6.14 -16.26
C SER A 87 -8.14 -7.18 -17.24
N GLN A 88 -9.44 -7.14 -17.60
CA GLN A 88 -10.01 -7.55 -18.92
C GLN A 88 -11.44 -6.98 -19.11
N PRO A 89 -11.94 -6.65 -20.34
CA PRO A 89 -11.27 -6.26 -21.59
C PRO A 89 -11.78 -4.89 -22.15
N GLY A 90 -10.92 -4.11 -22.81
CA GLY A 90 -11.34 -2.98 -23.68
C GLY A 90 -10.68 -1.62 -23.50
N ARG A 91 -9.76 -1.44 -22.53
CA ARG A 91 -9.03 -0.17 -22.33
C ARG A 91 -7.53 -0.44 -22.25
N MET A 92 -6.75 0.22 -23.10
CA MET A 92 -5.30 0.04 -23.27
C MET A 92 -4.54 0.19 -21.93
N PRO A 93 -3.50 -0.63 -21.67
CA PRO A 93 -2.72 -0.57 -20.43
C PRO A 93 -1.79 0.65 -20.44
N GLY A 94 -2.16 1.68 -19.69
CA GLY A 94 -1.30 2.83 -19.41
C GLY A 94 -0.34 2.55 -18.26
N TYR A 95 0.93 2.31 -18.60
CA TYR A 95 2.15 2.41 -17.77
C TYR A 95 2.13 1.83 -16.34
N CYS A 96 2.47 0.54 -16.24
CA CYS A 96 3.17 0.02 -15.07
C CYS A 96 4.65 0.41 -15.15
N SER A 97 5.03 1.56 -14.58
CA SER A 97 6.44 1.83 -14.31
C SER A 97 6.92 0.98 -13.15
N SER A 98 7.40 -0.22 -13.50
CA SER A 98 8.30 -1.03 -12.69
C SER A 98 9.59 -0.24 -12.47
N GLY A 99 9.77 0.25 -11.25
CA GLY A 99 10.99 0.93 -10.80
C GLY A 99 11.17 0.65 -9.31
N ASN A 100 11.47 -0.61 -8.99
CA ASN A 100 11.89 -1.00 -7.64
C ASN A 100 13.41 -0.91 -7.59
N SER A 101 13.93 0.20 -7.08
CA SER A 101 15.35 0.39 -6.79
C SER A 101 15.50 1.12 -5.45
N PHE A 102 15.02 0.52 -4.36
CA PHE A 102 15.26 1.07 -3.02
C PHE A 102 15.73 0.04 -1.98
N PHE A 103 16.28 -1.09 -2.42
CA PHE A 103 17.09 -1.95 -1.57
C PHE A 103 18.28 -2.48 -2.37
N SER A 104 19.33 -1.67 -2.47
CA SER A 104 20.67 -2.12 -2.83
C SER A 104 21.67 -1.34 -1.98
N SER A 105 22.13 -2.03 -0.93
CA SER A 105 23.47 -1.99 -0.36
C SER A 105 24.17 -0.64 -0.15
N SER A 106 24.38 -0.25 1.11
CA SER A 106 25.63 0.43 1.48
C SER A 106 26.83 -0.44 1.08
N PRO A 107 27.92 0.20 0.62
CA PRO A 107 29.22 -0.08 1.21
C PRO A 107 29.94 1.20 1.63
N GLU A 108 30.88 1.00 2.53
CA GLU A 108 31.66 1.98 3.29
C GLU A 108 32.74 2.73 2.47
N SER A 109 32.96 4.02 2.83
CA SER A 109 34.25 4.78 2.90
C SER A 109 35.06 5.09 1.60
N PRO A 110 36.07 6.00 1.55
CA PRO A 110 36.63 6.98 2.52
C PRO A 110 36.91 8.43 1.94
N VAL A 111 37.49 9.29 2.79
CA VAL A 111 38.19 10.59 2.61
C VAL A 111 38.79 10.96 1.23
N ALA A 112 38.70 12.25 0.86
CA ALA A 112 39.68 13.07 0.11
C ALA A 112 39.18 14.54 0.10
N SER A 113 39.94 15.63 0.27
CA SER A 113 41.32 15.95 0.64
C SER A 113 41.31 17.37 1.21
#